data_AF-A0AAW0D2A8-F1
#
_entry.id   AF-A0AAW0D2A8-F1
#
_cell.length_a   1.000
_cell.length_b   1.000
_cell.length_c   1.000
_cell.angle_alpha   90.00
_cell.angle_beta   90.00
_cell.angle_gamma   90.00
#
_symmetry.space_group_name_H-M   'P 1'
#
loop_
_entity.id
_entity.type
_entity.pdbx_description
1 polymer ?
#
loop_
_entity_poly.entity_id
_entity_poly.type
_entity_poly.pdbx_seq_one_letter_code
_entity_poly.pdbx_strand_id
1 'polypeptide(L)'
;MFMNTVQPEIVSIFSSTGSNPLGLFGTSCDSALPSDSFIHLLIDKTSLPVPPAPAVPISPPIGEDSDASEESGSSGLGLSQRVLHIQSPTLRTTYIRCPPYDVMHSEHASFPLGLTHPWVHIQVRDLGREWSFEIGLVDRSGHVGIVRLSTFQKEPRLNLSTKPSSPPILHLPLSFPPISSRPLTAWATVTLHLPTYLPHFGSSSLLPRGTQGPLTPASLPTSMPTAFFSHTSYVKVYATCRLRRIWFSQGGPSKKAPWEFELYGDEYR
;
A
#
# COMPACT_ATOMS: atom_id res chain seq x y z
N MET A 1 -18.77 -3.20 1.66
CA MET A 1 -18.71 -3.10 0.18
C MET A 1 -18.86 -4.47 -0.48
N PHE A 2 -17.98 -5.44 -0.23
CA PHE A 2 -17.97 -6.74 -0.92
C PHE A 2 -18.43 -7.93 -0.05
N MET A 3 -18.76 -7.72 1.22
CA MET A 3 -19.06 -8.80 2.17
C MET A 3 -20.27 -9.67 1.75
N ASN A 4 -21.26 -9.08 1.09
CA ASN A 4 -22.47 -9.76 0.63
C ASN A 4 -22.45 -10.06 -0.88
N THR A 5 -21.28 -10.01 -1.51
CA THR A 5 -21.10 -10.26 -2.95
C THR A 5 -20.40 -11.60 -3.16
N VAL A 6 -20.64 -12.23 -4.31
CA VAL A 6 -19.87 -13.42 -4.71
C VAL A 6 -18.42 -12.99 -4.96
N GLN A 7 -17.49 -13.56 -4.20
CA GLN A 7 -16.07 -13.25 -4.28
C GLN A 7 -15.35 -14.34 -5.09
N PRO A 8 -14.98 -14.08 -6.36
CA PRO A 8 -14.20 -15.02 -7.16
C PRO A 8 -12.80 -15.26 -6.57
N GLU A 9 -12.03 -16.18 -7.15
CA GLU A 9 -10.68 -16.52 -6.67
C GLU A 9 -9.75 -15.29 -6.59
N ILE A 10 -9.91 -14.37 -7.55
CA ILE A 10 -9.13 -13.13 -7.64
C ILE A 10 -10.08 -11.95 -7.75
N VAL A 11 -9.87 -10.92 -6.92
CA VAL A 11 -10.62 -9.67 -6.96
C VAL A 11 -9.66 -8.49 -7.09
N SER A 12 -9.70 -7.79 -8.22
CA SER A 12 -8.96 -6.55 -8.43
C SER A 12 -9.78 -5.36 -7.94
N ILE A 13 -9.25 -4.61 -6.97
CA ILE A 13 -9.92 -3.40 -6.47
C ILE A 13 -9.40 -2.13 -7.15
N PHE A 14 -8.17 -2.16 -7.69
CA PHE A 14 -7.57 -1.04 -8.40
C PHE A 14 -6.87 -1.50 -9.68
N SER A 15 -7.12 -0.81 -10.77
CA SER A 15 -6.40 -0.98 -12.05
C SER A 15 -6.23 0.37 -12.73
N SER A 16 -5.00 0.82 -12.92
CA SER A 16 -4.69 2.11 -13.56
C SER A 16 -5.13 2.20 -15.02
N THR A 17 -5.36 1.07 -15.68
CA THR A 17 -5.85 0.98 -17.06
C THR A 17 -7.38 1.00 -17.19
N GLY A 18 -8.13 0.93 -16.08
CA GLY A 18 -9.58 0.99 -16.10
C GLY A 18 -10.12 2.36 -16.53
N SER A 19 -11.37 2.44 -16.99
CA SER A 19 -12.00 3.72 -17.35
C SER A 19 -12.14 4.67 -16.15
N ASN A 20 -12.43 4.12 -14.96
CA ASN A 20 -12.50 4.86 -13.70
C ASN A 20 -11.65 4.17 -12.60
N PRO A 21 -10.31 4.33 -12.60
CA PRO A 21 -9.42 3.62 -11.68
C PRO A 21 -9.68 3.89 -10.19
N LEU A 22 -10.17 5.09 -9.86
CA LEU A 22 -10.40 5.54 -8.48
C LEU A 22 -11.87 5.41 -8.07
N GLY A 23 -12.72 4.74 -8.84
CA GLY A 23 -14.17 4.66 -8.56
C GLY A 23 -14.53 4.05 -7.19
N LEU A 24 -13.64 3.24 -6.60
CA LEU A 24 -13.81 2.66 -5.27
C LEU A 24 -12.98 3.36 -4.18
N PHE A 25 -12.25 4.42 -4.54
CA PHE A 25 -11.25 5.06 -3.69
C PHE A 25 -11.63 6.49 -3.35
N GLY A 26 -11.53 6.84 -2.07
CA GLY A 26 -11.41 8.23 -1.63
C GLY A 26 -9.99 8.71 -1.84
N THR A 27 -9.83 9.97 -2.22
CA THR A 27 -8.53 10.62 -2.39
C THR A 27 -8.36 11.72 -1.35
N SER A 28 -7.13 11.97 -0.94
CA SER A 28 -6.76 13.10 -0.09
C SER A 28 -5.43 13.64 -0.61
N CYS A 29 -5.32 14.96 -0.70
CA CYS A 29 -4.12 15.68 -1.10
C CYS A 29 -3.93 16.86 -0.14
N ASP A 30 -2.67 17.17 0.16
CA ASP A 30 -2.29 18.37 0.89
C ASP A 30 -2.59 19.65 0.08
N SER A 31 -3.59 20.41 0.51
CA SER A 31 -3.97 21.67 -0.16
C SER A 31 -2.97 22.80 0.09
N ALA A 32 -2.09 22.69 1.08
CA ALA A 32 -1.08 23.69 1.36
C ALA A 32 0.12 23.62 0.39
N LEU A 33 0.31 22.48 -0.30
CA LEU A 33 1.45 22.22 -1.19
C LEU A 33 0.98 21.72 -2.57
N PRO A 34 0.19 22.49 -3.33
CA PRO A 34 -0.42 22.04 -4.57
C PRO A 34 0.57 21.74 -5.70
N SER A 35 1.81 22.26 -5.63
CA SER A 35 2.89 21.95 -6.57
C SER A 35 3.47 20.55 -6.38
N ASP A 36 3.49 20.08 -5.14
CA ASP A 36 4.22 18.87 -4.76
C ASP A 36 3.29 17.73 -4.34
N SER A 37 2.05 18.06 -3.94
CA SER A 37 1.05 17.12 -3.47
C SER A 37 -0.10 16.95 -4.46
N PHE A 38 -0.09 15.84 -5.20
CA PHE A 38 -1.13 15.53 -6.17
C PHE A 38 -1.23 14.04 -6.50
N ILE A 39 -2.35 13.68 -7.14
CA ILE A 39 -2.64 12.36 -7.69
C ILE A 39 -2.94 12.54 -9.18
N HIS A 40 -2.23 11.83 -10.05
CA HIS A 40 -2.38 12.00 -11.50
C HIS A 40 -2.13 10.70 -12.27
N LEU A 41 -2.84 10.50 -13.37
CA LEU A 41 -2.61 9.36 -14.27
C LEU A 41 -1.65 9.75 -15.38
N LEU A 42 -0.57 8.99 -15.53
CA LEU A 42 0.45 9.19 -16.56
C LEU A 42 0.95 7.85 -17.11
N ILE A 43 1.65 7.88 -18.24
CA ILE A 43 2.36 6.73 -18.79
C ILE A 43 3.71 6.63 -18.07
N ASP A 44 4.03 5.45 -17.54
CA ASP A 44 5.21 5.28 -16.69
C ASP A 44 6.54 5.63 -17.41
N LYS A 45 6.69 5.21 -18.67
CA LYS A 45 7.90 5.51 -19.47
C LYS A 45 8.09 7.00 -19.75
N THR A 46 7.02 7.70 -20.15
CA THR A 46 7.12 9.08 -20.66
C THR A 46 6.77 10.14 -19.63
N SER A 47 6.13 9.77 -18.53
CA SER A 47 5.54 10.68 -17.54
C SER A 47 4.50 11.65 -18.12
N LEU A 48 3.84 11.25 -19.22
CA LEU A 48 2.80 12.03 -19.90
C LEU A 48 1.40 11.42 -19.70
N PRO A 49 0.33 12.22 -19.67
CA PRO A 49 0.33 13.69 -19.75
C PRO A 49 0.90 14.33 -18.48
N VAL A 50 1.48 15.53 -18.62
CA VAL A 50 1.96 16.34 -17.49
C VAL A 50 0.75 16.70 -16.61
N PRO A 51 0.88 16.67 -15.26
CA PRO A 51 -0.20 17.11 -14.40
C PRO A 51 -0.51 18.60 -14.61
N PRO A 52 -1.75 19.05 -14.36
CA PRO A 52 -2.10 20.47 -14.45
C PRO A 52 -1.26 21.32 -13.49
N ALA A 53 -0.88 22.53 -13.92
CA ALA A 53 -0.18 23.48 -13.05
C ALA A 53 -1.02 23.76 -11.77
N PRO A 54 -0.39 23.92 -10.59
CA PRO A 54 1.06 24.11 -10.37
C PRO A 54 1.85 22.81 -10.16
N ALA A 55 1.25 21.63 -10.35
CA ALA A 55 1.86 20.35 -10.02
C ALA A 55 3.10 20.04 -10.87
N VAL A 56 4.17 19.58 -10.21
CA VAL A 56 5.43 19.19 -10.88
C VAL A 56 5.79 17.75 -10.47
N PRO A 57 5.83 16.80 -11.42
CA PRO A 57 6.16 15.41 -11.12
C PRO A 57 7.65 15.23 -10.87
N ILE A 58 7.99 14.48 -9.81
CA ILE A 58 9.35 14.00 -9.59
C ILE A 58 9.68 12.90 -10.60
N SER A 59 10.92 12.91 -11.07
CA SER A 59 11.48 11.83 -11.87
C SER A 59 11.89 10.65 -10.98
N PRO A 60 11.74 9.41 -11.47
CA PRO A 60 12.33 8.25 -10.81
C PRO A 60 13.86 8.39 -10.67
N PRO A 61 14.48 7.76 -9.65
CA PRO A 61 15.93 7.80 -9.48
C PRO A 61 16.63 7.14 -10.68
N ILE A 62 17.65 7.83 -11.22
CA ILE A 62 18.57 7.30 -12.24
C ILE A 62 19.74 6.66 -11.49
N GLY A 63 20.13 5.43 -11.85
CA GLY A 63 21.26 4.76 -11.21
C GLY A 63 22.57 5.54 -11.40
N GLU A 64 23.33 5.75 -10.33
CA GLU A 64 24.54 6.62 -10.30
C GLU A 64 25.78 6.05 -11.03
N ASP A 65 25.69 4.91 -11.74
CA ASP A 65 26.80 4.41 -12.57
C ASP A 65 26.78 5.06 -13.97
N SER A 66 26.90 6.40 -13.99
CA SER A 66 26.98 7.20 -15.22
C SER A 66 28.41 7.67 -15.47
N ASP A 67 29.28 6.76 -15.92
CA ASP A 67 30.38 7.16 -16.79
C ASP A 67 29.82 7.28 -18.22
N ALA A 68 30.16 8.39 -18.88
CA ALA A 68 29.60 8.90 -20.11
C ALA A 68 29.70 7.95 -21.33
N SER A 69 28.85 6.93 -21.37
CA SER A 69 28.54 6.14 -22.57
C SER A 69 27.04 5.84 -22.60
N GLU A 70 26.43 6.04 -23.77
CA GLU A 70 24.98 6.06 -24.03
C GLU A 70 24.30 4.68 -23.95
N GLU A 71 24.62 3.85 -22.96
CA GLU A 71 23.99 2.53 -22.78
C GLU A 71 23.38 2.39 -21.37
N SER A 72 22.08 2.70 -21.29
CA SER A 72 21.10 2.13 -20.34
C SER A 72 21.58 1.87 -18.90
N GLY A 73 21.76 2.94 -18.14
CA GLY A 73 22.02 2.90 -16.69
C GLY A 73 20.85 2.27 -15.90
N SER A 74 21.05 0.99 -15.54
CA SER A 74 20.53 0.12 -14.44
C SER A 74 19.26 0.42 -13.60
N SER A 75 18.48 1.47 -13.82
CA SER A 75 17.10 1.54 -13.30
C SER A 75 16.23 0.66 -14.21
N GLY A 76 15.72 -0.47 -13.70
CA GLY A 76 14.97 -1.44 -14.53
C GLY A 76 13.90 -0.79 -15.43
N LEU A 77 13.57 -1.47 -16.54
CA LEU A 77 12.73 -0.89 -17.59
C LEU A 77 11.37 -0.38 -17.05
N GLY A 78 11.01 0.83 -17.46
CA GLY A 78 9.68 1.39 -17.21
C GLY A 78 8.60 0.67 -18.01
N LEU A 79 7.33 0.92 -17.68
CA LEU A 79 6.19 0.36 -18.40
C LEU A 79 5.67 1.35 -19.45
N SER A 80 5.31 0.84 -20.63
CA SER A 80 4.56 1.59 -21.65
C SER A 80 3.07 1.69 -21.34
N GLN A 81 2.69 1.63 -20.05
CA GLN A 81 1.32 1.58 -19.57
C GLN A 81 0.97 2.79 -18.70
N ARG A 82 -0.33 3.12 -18.66
CA ARG A 82 -0.86 4.13 -17.76
C ARG A 82 -0.80 3.65 -16.32
N VAL A 83 -0.32 4.50 -15.42
CA VAL A 83 -0.15 4.25 -13.99
C VAL A 83 -0.62 5.46 -13.20
N LEU A 84 -0.94 5.25 -11.93
CA LEU A 84 -1.32 6.32 -11.02
C LEU A 84 -0.09 6.81 -10.26
N HIS A 85 0.30 8.05 -10.52
CA HIS A 85 1.35 8.76 -9.79
C HIS A 85 0.72 9.46 -8.59
N ILE A 86 1.22 9.16 -7.39
CA ILE A 86 0.82 9.83 -6.15
C ILE A 86 2.09 10.45 -5.59
N GLN A 87 2.08 11.74 -5.28
CA GLN A 87 3.26 12.46 -4.80
C GLN A 87 2.87 13.39 -3.67
N SER A 88 3.72 13.49 -2.66
CA SER A 88 3.67 14.53 -1.63
C SER A 88 4.96 14.50 -0.78
N PRO A 89 5.48 15.64 -0.33
CA PRO A 89 6.52 15.67 0.70
C PRO A 89 5.98 15.27 2.08
N THR A 90 4.67 15.40 2.29
CA THR A 90 3.95 15.08 3.53
C THR A 90 3.17 13.79 3.36
N LEU A 91 3.83 12.67 3.69
CA LEU A 91 3.28 11.33 3.44
C LEU A 91 1.89 11.11 4.07
N ARG A 92 1.60 11.70 5.23
CA ARG A 92 0.35 11.47 5.97
C ARG A 92 -0.89 12.11 5.34
N THR A 93 -0.73 13.21 4.60
CA THR A 93 -1.84 14.05 4.11
C THR A 93 -2.27 13.66 2.70
N THR A 94 -1.40 12.98 1.94
CA THR A 94 -1.72 12.60 0.56
C THR A 94 -1.77 11.09 0.41
N TYR A 95 -2.95 10.58 0.04
CA TYR A 95 -3.20 9.15 -0.08
C TYR A 95 -4.45 8.84 -0.90
N ILE A 96 -4.58 7.58 -1.27
CA ILE A 96 -5.85 6.97 -1.69
C ILE A 96 -6.28 5.91 -0.69
N ARG A 97 -7.59 5.76 -0.47
CA ARG A 97 -8.14 4.73 0.44
C ARG A 97 -9.37 4.07 -0.17
N CYS A 98 -9.43 2.75 -0.11
CA CYS A 98 -10.63 1.97 -0.44
C CYS A 98 -11.09 1.18 0.80
N PRO A 99 -12.36 1.30 1.22
CA PRO A 99 -13.38 2.22 0.71
C PRO A 99 -13.03 3.70 1.01
N PRO A 100 -13.70 4.68 0.39
CA PRO A 100 -13.58 6.09 0.79
C PRO A 100 -13.94 6.28 2.28
N TYR A 101 -13.39 7.30 2.92
CA TYR A 101 -13.90 7.70 4.24
C TYR A 101 -15.32 8.24 4.09
N ASP A 102 -16.21 7.77 4.96
CA ASP A 102 -17.53 8.38 5.09
C ASP A 102 -17.40 9.59 6.01
N VAL A 103 -17.58 10.79 5.47
CA VAL A 103 -17.52 12.05 6.23
C VAL A 103 -18.89 12.35 6.87
N MET A 104 -19.95 11.70 6.39
CA MET A 104 -21.34 11.96 6.80
C MET A 104 -21.79 11.04 7.92
N HIS A 105 -21.21 9.84 8.02
CA HIS A 105 -21.47 8.93 9.12
C HIS A 105 -20.22 8.78 10.01
N SER A 106 -20.42 8.88 11.32
CA SER A 106 -19.46 8.62 12.41
C SER A 106 -18.42 7.55 12.03
N GLU A 107 -17.17 7.66 12.52
CA GLU A 107 -16.03 6.76 12.25
C GLU A 107 -16.34 5.24 12.34
N HIS A 108 -17.50 4.86 12.88
CA HIS A 108 -18.05 3.52 12.98
C HIS A 108 -18.91 3.03 11.79
N ALA A 109 -19.22 3.88 10.80
CA ALA A 109 -20.22 3.60 9.76
C ALA A 109 -19.66 3.56 8.32
N SER A 110 -18.34 3.63 8.14
CA SER A 110 -17.73 3.31 6.84
C SER A 110 -17.92 1.82 6.59
N PHE A 111 -18.76 1.45 5.62
CA PHE A 111 -18.95 0.05 5.22
C PHE A 111 -17.60 -0.59 4.88
N PRO A 112 -17.16 -1.64 5.60
CA PRO A 112 -15.84 -2.22 5.39
C PRO A 112 -15.71 -2.77 3.96
N LEU A 113 -14.48 -2.82 3.44
CA LEU A 113 -14.16 -3.42 2.15
C LEU A 113 -14.77 -4.83 2.07
N GLY A 114 -14.53 -5.67 3.08
CA GLY A 114 -15.23 -6.95 3.26
C GLY A 114 -14.71 -8.07 2.36
N LEU A 115 -13.45 -7.99 1.92
CA LEU A 115 -12.81 -9.05 1.13
C LEU A 115 -12.20 -10.11 2.04
N THR A 116 -12.53 -11.38 1.79
CA THR A 116 -12.14 -12.53 2.63
C THR A 116 -10.88 -13.24 2.13
N HIS A 117 -10.31 -12.78 1.01
CA HIS A 117 -9.09 -13.33 0.44
C HIS A 117 -7.90 -13.20 1.41
N PRO A 118 -7.13 -14.28 1.62
CA PRO A 118 -5.99 -14.26 2.51
C PRO A 118 -4.77 -13.56 1.91
N TRP A 119 -4.69 -13.39 0.58
CA TRP A 119 -3.57 -12.73 -0.08
C TRP A 119 -3.97 -11.38 -0.66
N VAL A 120 -3.07 -10.42 -0.54
CA VAL A 120 -3.15 -9.10 -1.18
C VAL A 120 -1.85 -8.84 -1.94
N HIS A 121 -1.98 -8.18 -3.08
CA HIS A 121 -0.87 -7.85 -3.95
C HIS A 121 -0.98 -6.39 -4.40
N ILE A 122 0.15 -5.69 -4.35
CA ILE A 122 0.25 -4.28 -4.74
C ILE A 122 1.41 -4.15 -5.72
N GLN A 123 1.12 -3.68 -6.92
CA GLN A 123 2.12 -3.34 -7.94
C GLN A 123 2.49 -1.88 -7.87
N VAL A 124 3.74 -1.64 -7.49
CA VAL A 124 4.25 -0.31 -7.19
C VAL A 124 5.64 -0.12 -7.79
N ARG A 125 5.95 1.10 -8.20
CA ARG A 125 7.30 1.54 -8.54
C ARG A 125 7.77 2.54 -7.50
N ASP A 126 8.98 2.30 -7.00
CA ASP A 126 9.69 3.20 -6.09
C ASP A 126 10.12 4.47 -6.83
N LEU A 127 9.91 5.62 -6.20
CA LEU A 127 10.35 6.93 -6.68
C LEU A 127 11.57 7.46 -5.92
N GLY A 128 12.25 6.61 -5.15
CA GLY A 128 13.47 6.96 -4.41
C GLY A 128 13.20 7.81 -3.17
N ARG A 129 11.99 7.71 -2.61
CA ARG A 129 11.54 8.51 -1.46
C ARG A 129 10.76 7.64 -0.49
N GLU A 130 10.48 8.19 0.68
CA GLU A 130 9.70 7.50 1.71
C GLU A 130 8.30 7.12 1.18
N TRP A 131 7.92 5.86 1.40
CA TRP A 131 6.64 5.32 0.98
C TRP A 131 6.07 4.39 2.06
N SER A 132 4.74 4.33 2.12
CA SER A 132 4.05 3.39 2.99
C SER A 132 2.63 3.07 2.50
N PHE A 133 2.08 2.00 3.03
CA PHE A 133 0.67 1.66 2.86
C PHE A 133 0.14 0.94 4.11
N GLU A 134 -1.17 0.89 4.22
CA GLU A 134 -1.90 0.25 5.30
C GLU A 134 -2.98 -0.70 4.79
N ILE A 135 -3.20 -1.73 5.57
CA ILE A 135 -4.29 -2.67 5.39
C ILE A 135 -4.98 -2.86 6.73
N GLY A 136 -6.27 -2.57 6.78
CA GLY A 136 -7.12 -2.87 7.93
C GLY A 136 -7.53 -4.34 7.90
N LEU A 137 -7.23 -5.07 8.98
CA LEU A 137 -7.59 -6.48 9.16
C LEU A 137 -8.68 -6.60 10.21
N VAL A 138 -9.60 -7.52 9.98
CA VAL A 138 -10.64 -7.88 10.94
C VAL A 138 -10.54 -9.37 11.23
N ASP A 139 -10.52 -9.71 12.51
CA ASP A 139 -10.56 -11.11 12.95
C ASP A 139 -11.99 -11.64 13.03
N ARG A 140 -12.17 -12.94 13.25
CA ARG A 140 -13.50 -13.56 13.39
C ARG A 140 -14.28 -13.12 14.63
N SER A 141 -13.60 -12.51 15.60
CA SER A 141 -14.21 -11.93 16.79
C SER A 141 -14.69 -10.49 16.55
N GLY A 142 -14.41 -9.92 15.37
CA GLY A 142 -14.79 -8.56 14.99
C GLY A 142 -13.78 -7.50 15.43
N HIS A 143 -12.64 -7.90 16.00
CA HIS A 143 -11.59 -6.97 16.38
C HIS A 143 -10.80 -6.50 15.16
N VAL A 144 -10.43 -5.22 15.17
CA VAL A 144 -9.77 -4.55 14.05
C VAL A 144 -8.31 -4.29 14.40
N GLY A 145 -7.42 -4.58 13.47
CA GLY A 145 -6.00 -4.19 13.53
C GLY A 145 -5.55 -3.57 12.23
N ILE A 146 -4.51 -2.73 12.29
CA ILE A 146 -3.93 -2.13 11.10
C ILE A 146 -2.53 -2.67 10.91
N VAL A 147 -2.24 -3.24 9.74
CA VAL A 147 -0.87 -3.55 9.32
C VAL A 147 -0.39 -2.41 8.43
N ARG A 148 0.65 -1.71 8.88
CA ARG A 148 1.33 -0.65 8.12
C ARG A 148 2.71 -1.14 7.69
N LEU A 149 3.04 -1.02 6.42
CA LEU A 149 4.38 -1.30 5.89
C LEU A 149 4.99 0.01 5.41
N SER A 150 6.28 0.26 5.69
CA SER A 150 6.92 1.52 5.32
C SER A 150 8.41 1.38 5.05
N THR A 151 8.92 2.17 4.11
CA THR A 151 10.34 2.16 3.74
C THR A 151 11.28 2.83 4.75
N PHE A 152 10.73 3.65 5.64
CA PHE A 152 11.46 4.34 6.71
C PHE A 152 11.42 3.62 8.06
N GLN A 153 10.61 2.55 8.19
CA GLN A 153 10.57 1.76 9.41
C GLN A 153 11.72 0.76 9.41
N LYS A 154 12.53 0.74 10.47
CA LYS A 154 13.71 -0.16 10.58
C LYS A 154 13.40 -1.49 11.26
N GLU A 155 12.55 -1.46 12.29
CA GLU A 155 12.23 -2.63 13.12
C GLU A 155 10.71 -2.78 13.25
N PRO A 156 10.16 -4.01 13.32
CA PRO A 156 8.74 -4.21 13.62
C PRO A 156 8.33 -3.57 14.95
N ARG A 157 7.21 -2.85 14.98
CA ARG A 157 6.66 -2.21 16.19
C ARG A 157 5.15 -2.30 16.25
N LEU A 158 4.63 -2.55 17.45
CA LEU A 158 3.21 -2.52 17.74
C LEU A 158 2.87 -1.23 18.50
N ASN A 159 2.10 -0.36 17.85
CA ASN A 159 1.61 0.88 18.44
C ASN A 159 0.19 0.68 18.93
N LEU A 160 0.02 0.66 20.25
CA LEU A 160 -1.28 0.70 20.88
C LEU A 160 -1.69 2.16 21.04
N SER A 161 -2.92 2.49 20.65
CA SER A 161 -3.45 3.82 20.87
C SER A 161 -4.03 3.94 22.27
N THR A 162 -3.89 5.12 22.86
CA THR A 162 -4.51 5.47 24.15
C THR A 162 -6.02 5.72 24.02
N LYS A 163 -6.52 5.94 22.80
CA LYS A 163 -7.95 6.12 22.55
C LYS A 163 -8.64 4.74 22.48
N PRO A 164 -9.72 4.50 23.26
CA PRO A 164 -10.39 3.20 23.30
C PRO A 164 -10.94 2.73 21.95
N SER A 165 -11.30 3.66 21.05
CA SER A 165 -11.93 3.38 19.77
C SER A 165 -10.97 3.15 18.60
N SER A 166 -9.68 3.44 18.77
CA SER A 166 -8.71 3.34 17.68
C SER A 166 -8.01 1.99 17.68
N PRO A 167 -7.97 1.29 16.53
CA PRO A 167 -7.35 -0.02 16.43
C PRO A 167 -5.83 0.06 16.62
N PRO A 168 -5.21 -1.01 17.14
CA PRO A 168 -3.75 -1.14 17.20
C PRO A 168 -3.12 -1.12 15.80
N ILE A 169 -1.89 -0.60 15.70
CA ILE A 169 -1.13 -0.54 14.46
C ILE A 169 0.14 -1.38 14.58
N LEU A 170 0.22 -2.47 13.81
CA LEU A 170 1.44 -3.23 13.58
C LEU A 170 2.22 -2.58 12.42
N HIS A 171 3.32 -1.91 12.75
CA HIS A 171 4.17 -1.19 11.80
C HIS A 171 5.42 -2.01 11.48
N LEU A 172 5.54 -2.42 10.22
CA LEU A 172 6.59 -3.31 9.71
C LEU A 172 7.52 -2.58 8.74
N PRO A 173 8.82 -2.95 8.71
CA PRO A 173 9.76 -2.49 7.70
C PRO A 173 9.38 -3.02 6.32
N LEU A 174 9.65 -2.21 5.29
CA LEU A 174 9.53 -2.58 3.89
C LEU A 174 10.78 -2.13 3.14
N SER A 175 11.33 -2.97 2.28
CA SER A 175 12.48 -2.62 1.44
C SER A 175 12.23 -3.04 0.00
N PHE A 176 12.50 -2.14 -0.93
CA PHE A 176 12.56 -2.50 -2.34
C PHE A 176 13.89 -3.19 -2.66
N PRO A 177 13.92 -4.08 -3.67
CA PRO A 177 15.18 -4.65 -4.15
C PRO A 177 16.17 -3.55 -4.55
N PRO A 178 17.47 -3.70 -4.28
CA PRO A 178 18.47 -2.73 -4.67
C PRO A 178 18.58 -2.59 -6.19
N ILE A 179 18.87 -1.38 -6.68
CA ILE A 179 18.93 -1.04 -8.11
C ILE A 179 19.99 -1.88 -8.86
N SER A 180 21.07 -2.28 -8.18
CA SER A 180 22.14 -3.13 -8.75
C SER A 180 21.69 -4.54 -9.15
N SER A 181 20.47 -4.95 -8.81
CA SER A 181 19.93 -6.28 -9.09
C SER A 181 19.61 -6.57 -10.57
N ARG A 182 19.92 -5.65 -11.50
CA ARG A 182 19.56 -5.73 -12.94
C ARG A 182 18.12 -6.21 -13.16
N PRO A 183 17.11 -5.60 -12.50
CA PRO A 183 15.75 -6.09 -12.61
C PRO A 183 15.21 -5.84 -14.02
N LEU A 184 14.45 -6.80 -14.56
CA LEU A 184 13.77 -6.67 -15.86
C LEU A 184 12.85 -5.45 -15.91
N THR A 185 12.38 -4.97 -14.76
CA THR A 185 11.55 -3.76 -14.63
C THR A 185 11.82 -3.05 -13.30
N ALA A 186 11.64 -1.72 -13.25
CA ALA A 186 11.70 -0.94 -12.00
C ALA A 186 10.48 -1.15 -11.07
N TRP A 187 9.54 -2.01 -11.47
CA TRP A 187 8.32 -2.31 -10.73
C TRP A 187 8.49 -3.50 -9.80
N ALA A 188 7.87 -3.43 -8.62
CA ALA A 188 7.80 -4.52 -7.66
C ALA A 188 6.34 -4.91 -7.39
N THR A 189 6.13 -6.20 -7.10
CA THR A 189 4.85 -6.69 -6.57
C THR A 189 5.02 -7.04 -5.10
N VAL A 190 4.47 -6.20 -4.21
CA VAL A 190 4.42 -6.50 -2.78
C VAL A 190 3.27 -7.46 -2.54
N THR A 191 3.57 -8.67 -2.03
CA THR A 191 2.57 -9.71 -1.75
C THR A 191 2.56 -10.05 -0.27
N LEU A 192 1.39 -10.02 0.35
CA LEU A 192 1.23 -10.28 1.79
C LEU A 192 0.19 -11.37 2.02
N HIS A 193 0.47 -12.29 2.94
CA HIS A 193 -0.51 -13.23 3.48
C HIS A 193 -1.13 -12.65 4.74
N LEU A 194 -2.31 -12.06 4.62
CA LEU A 194 -2.97 -11.32 5.69
C LEU A 194 -3.15 -12.10 7.01
N PRO A 195 -3.50 -13.40 7.00
CA PRO A 195 -3.67 -14.16 8.23
C PRO A 195 -2.40 -14.27 9.09
N THR A 196 -1.20 -14.17 8.52
CA THR A 196 0.04 -14.31 9.32
C THR A 196 0.28 -13.13 10.26
N TYR A 197 -0.36 -11.99 10.04
CA TYR A 197 -0.11 -10.79 10.85
C TYR A 197 -0.96 -10.73 12.13
N LEU A 198 -2.11 -11.41 12.18
CA LEU A 198 -3.02 -11.34 13.32
C LEU A 198 -2.37 -11.77 14.66
N PRO A 199 -1.63 -12.90 14.73
CA PRO A 199 -0.99 -13.31 15.98
C PRO A 199 -0.01 -12.27 16.55
N HIS A 200 0.57 -11.41 15.69
CA HIS A 200 1.56 -10.42 16.12
C HIS A 200 0.96 -9.23 16.88
N PHE A 201 -0.35 -8.99 16.77
CA PHE A 201 -1.01 -7.98 17.59
C PHE A 201 -1.01 -8.34 19.08
N GLY A 202 -0.93 -9.63 19.45
CA GLY A 202 -0.80 -10.05 20.85
C GLY A 202 0.65 -10.06 21.39
N SER A 203 1.65 -9.71 20.56
CA SER A 203 3.05 -9.90 20.92
C SER A 203 3.60 -8.74 21.75
N SER A 204 3.89 -8.98 23.02
CA SER A 204 4.51 -8.00 23.93
C SER A 204 5.92 -7.58 23.49
N SER A 205 6.64 -8.45 22.77
CA SER A 205 7.99 -8.16 22.25
C SER A 205 8.03 -7.00 21.22
N LEU A 206 6.89 -6.71 20.60
CA LEU A 206 6.76 -5.63 19.60
C LEU A 206 6.39 -4.29 20.22
N LEU A 207 6.08 -4.25 21.53
CA LEU A 207 5.76 -3.02 22.22
C LEU A 207 7.04 -2.19 22.44
N PRO A 208 6.94 -0.84 22.41
CA PRO A 208 8.09 0.02 22.68
C PRO A 208 8.72 -0.30 24.04
N ARG A 209 10.06 -0.30 24.12
CA ARG A 209 10.81 -0.62 25.36
C ARG A 209 10.54 0.32 26.56
N GLY A 210 9.71 1.35 26.42
CA GLY A 210 9.30 2.26 27.49
C GLY A 210 7.90 2.02 28.07
N THR A 211 7.09 1.13 27.50
CA THR A 211 5.80 0.70 28.08
C THR A 211 5.94 -0.46 29.08
N GLN A 212 7.18 -0.79 29.47
CA GLN A 212 7.54 -1.80 30.47
C GLN A 212 7.28 -1.32 31.92
N GLY A 213 6.06 -0.92 32.22
CA GLY A 213 5.51 -1.28 33.53
C GLY A 213 5.13 -2.77 33.50
N PRO A 214 4.88 -3.44 34.63
CA PRO A 214 4.22 -4.75 34.59
C PRO A 214 2.88 -4.56 33.89
N LEU A 215 2.84 -4.89 32.59
CA LEU A 215 1.61 -4.97 31.82
C LEU A 215 0.84 -6.12 32.43
N THR A 216 0.01 -5.82 33.42
CA THR A 216 -0.99 -6.78 33.87
C THR A 216 -1.88 -7.09 32.65
N PRO A 217 -2.41 -8.31 32.52
CA PRO A 217 -3.36 -8.65 31.46
C PRO A 217 -4.53 -7.65 31.35
N ALA A 218 -4.78 -6.87 32.39
CA ALA A 218 -5.76 -5.79 32.47
C ALA A 218 -5.38 -4.48 31.73
N SER A 219 -4.12 -4.27 31.33
CA SER A 219 -3.68 -3.03 30.65
C SER A 219 -3.60 -3.16 29.12
N LEU A 220 -3.69 -4.38 28.58
CA LEU A 220 -3.85 -4.58 27.15
C LEU A 220 -5.29 -4.25 26.75
N PRO A 221 -5.53 -3.59 25.61
CA PRO A 221 -6.88 -3.38 25.11
C PRO A 221 -7.58 -4.75 24.99
N THR A 222 -8.78 -4.87 25.53
CA THR A 222 -9.57 -6.12 25.45
C THR A 222 -9.96 -6.47 24.01
N SER A 223 -9.75 -5.55 23.06
CA SER A 223 -10.16 -5.61 21.65
C SER A 223 -9.01 -5.91 20.68
N MET A 224 -7.95 -6.57 21.11
CA MET A 224 -6.84 -6.93 20.23
C MET A 224 -7.24 -8.05 19.25
N PRO A 225 -6.89 -7.93 17.95
CA PRO A 225 -7.24 -8.93 16.97
C PRO A 225 -6.25 -10.10 17.01
N THR A 226 -6.58 -11.11 17.81
CA THR A 226 -5.73 -12.31 17.97
C THR A 226 -6.36 -13.58 17.38
N ALA A 227 -7.61 -13.50 16.91
CA ALA A 227 -8.31 -14.64 16.34
C ALA A 227 -7.93 -14.89 14.87
N PHE A 228 -8.59 -15.86 14.25
CA PHE A 228 -8.43 -16.14 12.82
C PHE A 228 -8.88 -14.96 11.96
N PHE A 229 -8.26 -14.82 10.80
CA PHE A 229 -8.64 -13.83 9.80
C PHE A 229 -10.09 -14.02 9.36
N SER A 230 -10.83 -12.91 9.32
CA SER A 230 -12.17 -12.82 8.76
C SER A 230 -12.14 -12.13 7.40
N HIS A 231 -11.72 -10.86 7.37
CA HIS A 231 -11.72 -10.07 6.15
C HIS A 231 -10.83 -8.82 6.27
N THR A 232 -10.59 -8.19 5.13
CA THR A 232 -9.95 -6.87 5.03
C THR A 232 -11.01 -5.77 5.15
N SER A 233 -10.79 -4.79 6.05
CA SER A 233 -11.69 -3.65 6.23
C SER A 233 -11.37 -2.46 5.32
N TYR A 234 -10.09 -2.21 5.03
CA TYR A 234 -9.68 -1.18 4.08
C TYR A 234 -8.25 -1.39 3.55
N VAL A 235 -7.93 -0.74 2.44
CA VAL A 235 -6.57 -0.55 1.92
C VAL A 235 -6.32 0.95 1.77
N LYS A 236 -5.18 1.44 2.25
CA LYS A 236 -4.77 2.85 2.10
C LYS A 236 -3.34 2.89 1.58
N VAL A 237 -3.11 3.59 0.48
CA VAL A 237 -1.79 3.77 -0.12
C VAL A 237 -1.40 5.22 -0.01
N TYR A 238 -0.27 5.49 0.63
CA TYR A 238 0.24 6.85 0.79
C TYR A 238 1.04 7.30 -0.41
N ALA A 239 1.31 8.60 -0.44
CA ALA A 239 2.02 9.25 -1.51
C ALA A 239 3.45 8.80 -1.72
N THR A 240 3.95 9.23 -2.87
CA THR A 240 5.33 9.09 -3.35
C THR A 240 5.63 7.71 -3.90
N CYS A 241 4.73 7.27 -4.78
CA CYS A 241 4.88 6.05 -5.56
C CYS A 241 4.15 6.16 -6.90
N ARG A 242 4.46 5.25 -7.83
CA ARG A 242 3.54 4.94 -8.93
C ARG A 242 2.86 3.60 -8.68
N LEU A 243 1.55 3.55 -8.89
CA LEU A 243 0.69 2.41 -8.61
C LEU A 243 0.02 1.92 -9.90
N ARG A 244 0.06 0.62 -10.14
CA ARG A 244 -0.57 -0.01 -11.33
C ARG A 244 -1.79 -0.84 -10.97
N ARG A 245 -1.66 -1.74 -9.98
CA ARG A 245 -2.73 -2.67 -9.59
C ARG A 245 -2.73 -2.93 -8.09
N ILE A 246 -3.93 -3.15 -7.55
CA ILE A 246 -4.15 -3.74 -6.23
C ILE A 246 -5.20 -4.83 -6.38
N TRP A 247 -4.87 -6.05 -5.99
CA TRP A 247 -5.80 -7.17 -6.05
C TRP A 247 -5.61 -8.11 -4.87
N PHE A 248 -6.65 -8.91 -4.67
CA PHE A 248 -6.77 -9.93 -3.64
C PHE A 248 -6.91 -11.28 -4.30
N SER A 249 -6.39 -12.33 -3.68
CA SER A 249 -6.45 -13.68 -4.24
C SER A 249 -6.55 -14.77 -3.16
N GLN A 250 -7.15 -15.91 -3.52
CA GLN A 250 -7.19 -17.08 -2.64
C GLN A 250 -5.87 -17.87 -2.65
N GLY A 251 -5.10 -17.78 -3.74
CA GLY A 251 -3.83 -18.47 -3.91
C GLY A 251 -2.63 -17.59 -3.60
N GLY A 252 -1.57 -18.18 -3.04
CA GLY A 252 -0.31 -17.48 -2.82
C GLY A 252 0.51 -17.26 -4.10
N PRO A 253 1.72 -16.68 -3.97
CA PRO A 253 2.62 -16.38 -5.09
C PRO A 253 2.99 -17.58 -5.97
N SER A 254 2.81 -18.81 -5.46
CA SER A 254 3.09 -20.05 -6.19
C SER A 254 2.04 -20.39 -7.25
N LYS A 255 0.84 -19.81 -7.17
CA LYS A 255 -0.14 -19.94 -8.25
C LYS A 255 0.19 -18.94 -9.35
N LYS A 256 0.24 -19.42 -10.59
CA LYS A 256 0.46 -18.56 -11.75
C LYS A 256 -0.66 -17.52 -11.82
N ALA A 257 -0.30 -16.25 -11.70
CA ALA A 257 -1.24 -15.17 -11.88
C ALA A 257 -1.68 -15.10 -13.36
N PRO A 258 -2.92 -14.70 -13.65
CA PRO A 258 -3.30 -14.34 -15.00
C PRO A 258 -2.37 -13.27 -15.60
N TRP A 259 -2.17 -13.31 -16.91
CA TRP A 259 -1.18 -12.47 -17.62
C TRP A 259 -1.38 -10.97 -17.38
N GLU A 260 -2.61 -10.53 -17.13
CA GLU A 260 -2.93 -9.12 -16.86
C GLU A 260 -2.31 -8.61 -15.55
N PHE A 261 -2.00 -9.51 -14.60
CA PHE A 261 -1.33 -9.23 -13.33
C PHE A 261 0.19 -9.42 -13.41
N GLU A 262 0.73 -9.91 -14.52
CA GLU A 262 2.18 -9.98 -14.71
C GLU A 262 2.77 -8.60 -15.06
N LEU A 263 4.07 -8.44 -14.83
CA LEU A 263 4.84 -7.24 -15.16
C LEU A 263 5.72 -7.53 -16.37
N TYR A 264 5.47 -6.83 -17.47
CA TYR A 264 6.27 -6.93 -18.69
C TYR A 264 6.97 -5.59 -18.91
N GLY A 265 8.30 -5.59 -18.80
CA GLY A 265 9.12 -4.44 -19.18
C GLY A 265 9.02 -4.20 -20.68
N ASP A 266 9.17 -2.94 -21.10
CA ASP A 266 9.19 -2.58 -22.52
C ASP A 266 10.47 -3.14 -23.17
N GLU A 267 10.37 -3.83 -24.32
CA GLU A 267 11.53 -4.45 -24.99
C GLU A 267 12.63 -3.42 -25.30
N TYR A 268 13.89 -3.82 -25.17
CA TYR A 268 15.02 -3.11 -25.79
C TYR A 268 14.78 -3.07 -27.31
N ARG A 269 14.47 -1.91 -27.87
CA ARG A 269 14.56 -1.65 -29.30
C ARG A 269 15.51 -0.50 -29.56
#